data_AF-A0A2I1DT73-F1
#
_entry.id   AF-A0A2I1DT73-F1
#
_cell.length_a   1.000
_cell.length_b   1.000
_cell.length_c   1.000
_cell.angle_alpha   90.00
_cell.angle_beta   90.00
_cell.angle_gamma   90.00
#
_symmetry.space_group_name_H-M   'P 1'
#
loop_
_entity.id
_entity.type
_entity.pdbx_description
1 polymer ?
#
loop_
_entity_poly.entity_id
_entity_poly.type
_entity_poly.pdbx_seq_one_letter_code
_entity_poly.pdbx_strand_id
1 'polypeptide(L)'
;MKKQSKNTTANFAETMNKLLTAPVKPIYQNTPVLSRSKGIEREIDEAKLEYKARKAMTMEKKKLASKDRVKTDFATFDHERKLRKLATKGVVQLFNAINKSQKVTNDAIKAAGGETKLSSRDTEDVANMSKETFLDFLKGEK
;
A
#
# COMPACT_ATOMS: atom_id res chain seq x y z
N MET A 1 5.69 0.19 -41.30
CA MET A 1 6.98 0.87 -41.00
C MET A 1 7.92 -0.16 -40.37
N LYS A 2 8.97 -0.59 -41.09
CA LYS A 2 9.92 -1.62 -40.59
C LYS A 2 10.74 -1.05 -39.42
N LYS A 3 10.59 -1.60 -38.21
CA LYS A 3 11.53 -1.40 -37.11
C LYS A 3 12.88 -2.01 -37.53
N GLN A 4 13.90 -1.18 -37.71
CA GLN A 4 15.25 -1.69 -37.95
C GLN A 4 15.78 -2.41 -36.71
N SER A 5 16.44 -3.55 -36.94
CA SER A 5 16.97 -4.43 -35.91
C SER A 5 18.22 -3.86 -35.24
N LYS A 6 18.44 -4.35 -34.03
CA LYS A 6 19.43 -3.93 -33.05
C LYS A 6 20.86 -3.92 -33.62
N ASN A 7 21.60 -2.86 -33.27
CA ASN A 7 23.05 -2.64 -33.31
C ASN A 7 23.90 -3.84 -33.78
N THR A 8 24.13 -3.94 -35.09
CA THR A 8 25.19 -4.78 -35.67
C THR A 8 26.49 -3.99 -35.76
N THR A 9 27.64 -4.67 -35.77
CA THR A 9 28.97 -4.04 -35.91
C THR A 9 29.12 -3.27 -37.23
N ALA A 10 28.46 -3.73 -38.30
CA ALA A 10 28.40 -3.03 -39.58
C ALA A 10 27.68 -1.68 -39.48
N ASN A 11 26.55 -1.61 -38.77
CA ASN A 11 25.82 -0.36 -38.52
C ASN A 11 26.65 0.60 -37.65
N PHE A 12 27.47 0.08 -36.74
CA PHE A 12 28.41 0.89 -35.96
C PHE A 12 29.52 1.52 -36.82
N ALA A 13 30.14 0.75 -37.72
CA ALA A 13 31.16 1.27 -38.62
C ALA A 13 30.61 2.34 -39.58
N GLU A 14 29.41 2.12 -40.12
CA GLU A 14 28.73 3.07 -41.00
C GLU A 14 28.36 4.37 -40.26
N THR A 15 27.85 4.26 -39.02
CA THR A 15 27.56 5.44 -38.18
C THR A 15 28.82 6.20 -37.79
N MET A 16 29.93 5.52 -37.48
CA MET A 16 31.22 6.18 -37.20
C MET A 16 31.77 6.91 -38.43
N ASN A 17 31.73 6.30 -39.62
CA ASN A 17 32.12 6.98 -40.85
C ASN A 17 31.24 8.20 -41.14
N LYS A 18 29.94 8.11 -40.87
CA LYS A 18 29.01 9.24 -41.01
C LYS A 18 29.28 10.36 -40.00
N LEU A 19 29.69 10.03 -38.78
CA LEU A 19 30.06 11.02 -37.76
C LEU A 19 31.37 11.75 -38.10
N LEU A 20 32.35 11.04 -38.67
CA LEU A 20 33.63 11.63 -39.09
C LEU A 20 33.50 12.51 -40.34
N THR A 21 32.57 12.18 -41.24
CA THR A 21 32.35 12.90 -42.50
C THR A 21 31.32 14.04 -42.39
N ALA A 22 30.54 14.08 -41.32
CA ALA A 22 29.54 15.13 -41.13
C ALA A 22 30.20 16.50 -40.81
N PRO A 23 29.84 17.59 -41.51
CA PRO A 23 30.42 18.90 -41.25
C PRO A 23 30.01 19.43 -39.86
N VAL A 24 31.01 19.88 -39.09
CA VAL A 24 30.82 20.48 -37.77
C VAL A 24 30.60 21.99 -37.92
N LYS A 25 29.58 22.54 -37.25
CA LYS A 25 29.37 24.00 -37.22
C LYS A 25 30.49 24.66 -36.41
N PRO A 26 30.95 25.87 -36.77
CA PRO A 26 32.10 26.54 -36.13
C PRO A 26 31.95 26.71 -34.61
N ILE A 27 30.71 26.82 -34.11
CA ILE A 27 30.37 26.93 -32.69
C ILE A 27 30.75 25.68 -31.87
N TYR A 28 30.84 24.50 -32.52
CA TYR A 28 31.04 23.21 -31.84
C TYR A 28 32.39 22.56 -32.13
N GLN A 29 33.33 23.27 -32.78
CA GLN A 29 34.63 22.70 -33.21
C GLN A 29 35.49 22.20 -32.05
N ASN A 30 35.34 22.78 -30.86
CA ASN A 30 36.12 22.44 -29.67
C ASN A 30 35.35 21.54 -28.68
N THR A 31 34.23 20.94 -29.09
CA THR A 31 33.41 20.09 -28.21
C THR A 31 33.48 18.61 -28.62
N PRO A 32 33.48 17.67 -27.67
CA PRO A 32 33.53 16.24 -27.97
C PRO A 32 32.26 15.79 -28.71
N VAL A 33 32.41 14.91 -29.70
CA VAL A 33 31.36 14.52 -30.68
C VAL A 33 30.06 14.02 -30.04
N LEU A 34 30.14 13.39 -28.86
CA LEU A 34 29.00 12.82 -28.13
C LEU A 34 28.24 13.81 -27.23
N SER A 35 28.72 15.05 -27.02
CA SER A 35 28.00 16.06 -26.22
C SER A 35 26.75 16.63 -26.92
N ARG A 36 26.55 16.26 -28.19
CA ARG A 36 25.48 16.77 -29.06
C ARG A 36 24.13 16.10 -28.74
N SER A 37 24.13 14.85 -28.30
CA SER A 37 22.91 14.10 -27.98
C SER A 37 22.50 14.32 -26.53
N LYS A 38 21.82 15.43 -26.25
CA LYS A 38 21.23 15.74 -24.93
C LYS A 38 20.00 14.89 -24.57
N GLY A 39 19.66 13.88 -25.37
CA GLY A 39 18.46 13.05 -25.13
C GLY A 39 18.55 12.31 -23.80
N ILE A 40 19.71 11.69 -23.53
CA ILE A 40 19.95 10.95 -22.29
C ILE A 40 19.99 11.89 -21.07
N GLU A 41 20.60 13.08 -21.22
CA GLU A 41 20.62 14.09 -20.15
C GLU A 41 19.20 14.56 -19.79
N ARG A 42 18.36 14.84 -20.79
CA ARG A 42 16.96 15.21 -20.59
C ARG A 42 16.17 14.10 -19.92
N GLU A 43 16.32 12.85 -20.37
CA GLU A 43 15.64 11.70 -19.75
C GLU A 43 16.06 11.51 -18.29
N ILE A 44 17.35 11.67 -17.97
CA ILE A 44 17.87 11.61 -16.60
C ILE A 44 17.28 12.75 -15.75
N ASP A 45 17.23 13.96 -16.29
CA ASP A 45 16.72 15.12 -15.55
C ASP A 45 15.19 15.06 -15.37
N GLU A 46 14.46 14.57 -16.36
CA GLU A 46 13.03 14.25 -16.27
C GLU A 46 12.78 13.17 -15.22
N ALA A 47 13.56 12.08 -15.21
CA ALA A 47 13.44 11.02 -14.20
C ALA A 47 13.76 11.52 -12.78
N LYS A 48 14.76 12.39 -12.62
CA LYS A 48 15.06 13.05 -11.33
C LYS A 48 13.90 13.93 -10.88
N LEU A 49 13.28 14.66 -11.80
CA LEU A 49 12.17 15.57 -11.51
C LEU A 49 10.91 14.76 -11.13
N GLU A 50 10.61 13.69 -11.85
CA GLU A 50 9.53 12.77 -11.52
C GLU A 50 9.75 12.11 -10.15
N TYR A 51 10.97 11.67 -9.85
CA TYR A 51 11.31 11.10 -8.55
C TYR A 51 11.07 12.11 -7.41
N LYS A 52 11.49 13.38 -7.58
CA LYS A 52 11.23 14.44 -6.59
C LYS A 52 9.74 14.69 -6.41
N ALA A 53 8.97 14.74 -7.49
CA ALA A 53 7.52 14.92 -7.45
C ALA A 53 6.84 13.76 -6.70
N ARG A 54 7.16 12.50 -7.05
CA ARG A 54 6.64 11.31 -6.35
C ARG A 54 6.99 11.32 -4.86
N LYS A 55 8.22 11.72 -4.52
CA LYS A 55 8.66 11.83 -3.13
C LYS A 55 7.87 12.91 -2.37
N ALA A 56 7.65 14.08 -2.97
CA ALA A 56 6.84 15.14 -2.38
C ALA A 56 5.39 14.68 -2.12
N MET A 57 4.75 14.04 -3.10
CA MET A 57 3.40 13.48 -2.96
C MET A 57 3.32 12.42 -1.85
N THR A 58 4.34 11.56 -1.74
CA THR A 58 4.39 10.54 -0.69
C THR A 58 4.57 11.17 0.69
N MET A 59 5.41 12.20 0.80
CA MET A 59 5.62 12.96 2.03
C MET A 59 4.34 13.67 2.48
N GLU A 60 3.60 14.26 1.56
CA GLU A 60 2.31 14.91 1.84
C GLU A 60 1.27 13.90 2.33
N LYS A 61 1.10 12.77 1.63
CA LYS A 61 0.21 11.67 2.07
C LYS A 61 0.58 11.19 3.47
N LYS A 62 1.88 11.03 3.75
CA LYS A 62 2.38 10.63 5.07
C LYS A 62 2.08 11.69 6.14
N LYS A 63 2.25 12.97 5.81
CA LYS A 63 1.95 14.09 6.71
C LYS A 63 0.47 14.14 7.07
N LEU A 64 -0.42 13.92 6.09
CA LEU A 64 -1.86 13.85 6.30
C LEU A 64 -2.23 12.66 7.21
N ALA A 65 -1.68 11.48 6.94
CA ALA A 65 -1.90 10.30 7.77
C ALA A 65 -1.32 10.42 9.20
N SER A 66 -0.31 11.27 9.41
CA SER A 66 0.29 11.50 10.72
C SER A 66 -0.26 12.72 11.47
N LYS A 67 -1.27 13.43 10.94
CA LYS A 67 -1.74 14.71 11.50
C LYS A 67 -2.11 14.61 12.98
N ASP A 68 -2.82 13.56 13.36
CA ASP A 68 -3.31 13.37 14.73
C ASP A 68 -2.48 12.35 15.53
N ARG A 69 -1.37 11.85 14.95
CA ARG A 69 -0.54 10.82 15.57
C ARG A 69 0.60 11.44 16.37
N VAL A 70 0.55 11.30 17.70
CA VAL A 70 1.67 11.64 18.58
C VAL A 70 2.82 10.64 18.38
N LYS A 71 4.01 11.14 18.01
CA LYS A 71 5.21 10.30 17.87
C LYS A 71 5.77 10.01 19.26
N THR A 72 5.96 8.74 19.58
CA THR A 72 6.52 8.32 20.87
C THR A 72 8.01 8.62 20.95
N ASP A 73 8.45 9.09 22.10
CA ASP A 73 9.87 9.28 22.43
C ASP A 73 10.44 8.01 23.09
N PHE A 74 11.77 7.91 23.17
CA PHE A 74 12.46 6.75 23.75
C PHE A 74 12.09 6.54 25.23
N ALA A 75 11.86 7.61 25.99
CA ALA A 75 11.46 7.51 27.39
C ALA A 75 10.02 6.98 27.59
N THR A 76 9.10 7.25 26.65
CA THR A 76 7.68 6.86 26.75
C THR A 76 7.33 5.59 25.98
N PHE A 77 8.30 5.03 25.24
CA PHE A 77 8.10 3.87 24.36
C PHE A 77 7.57 2.64 25.08
N ASP A 78 8.07 2.34 26.28
CA ASP A 78 7.65 1.15 27.02
C ASP A 78 6.23 1.26 27.55
N HIS A 79 5.83 2.45 28.00
CA HIS A 79 4.46 2.71 28.44
C HIS A 79 3.48 2.59 27.27
N GLU A 80 3.80 3.24 26.15
CA GLU A 80 3.02 3.13 24.92
C GLU A 80 2.90 1.67 24.44
N ARG A 81 4.00 0.91 24.49
CA ARG A 81 4.00 -0.50 24.09
C ARG A 81 3.06 -1.33 24.96
N LYS A 82 2.98 -1.04 26.26
CA LYS A 82 2.03 -1.70 27.17
C LYS A 82 0.59 -1.33 26.81
N LEU A 83 0.30 -0.05 26.56
CA LEU A 83 -1.04 0.40 26.13
C LEU A 83 -1.47 -0.24 24.81
N ARG A 84 -0.57 -0.29 23.82
CA ARG A 84 -0.84 -0.96 22.53
C ARG A 84 -1.15 -2.44 22.73
N LYS A 85 -0.36 -3.15 23.55
CA LYS A 85 -0.62 -4.55 23.88
C LYS A 85 -1.97 -4.73 24.56
N LEU A 86 -2.31 -3.87 25.53
CA LEU A 86 -3.60 -3.91 26.22
C LEU A 86 -4.77 -3.71 25.24
N ALA A 87 -4.69 -2.69 24.39
CA ALA A 87 -5.68 -2.43 23.35
C ALA A 87 -5.83 -3.62 22.38
N THR A 88 -4.71 -4.19 21.91
CA THR A 88 -4.76 -5.37 21.03
C THR A 88 -5.39 -6.58 21.71
N LYS A 89 -5.09 -6.81 23.00
CA LYS A 89 -5.71 -7.89 23.78
C LYS A 89 -7.23 -7.69 23.88
N GLY A 90 -7.68 -6.47 24.16
CA GLY A 90 -9.11 -6.14 24.19
C GLY A 90 -9.80 -6.36 22.85
N VAL A 91 -9.22 -5.87 21.75
CA VAL A 91 -9.76 -6.06 20.39
C VAL A 91 -9.85 -7.54 20.03
N VAL A 92 -8.80 -8.33 20.34
CA VAL A 92 -8.79 -9.77 20.08
C VAL A 92 -9.83 -10.50 20.93
N GLN A 93 -10.01 -10.13 22.20
CA GLN A 93 -11.03 -10.72 23.07
C GLN A 93 -12.45 -10.45 22.54
N LEU A 94 -12.73 -9.21 22.13
CA LEU A 94 -14.01 -8.85 21.51
C LEU A 94 -14.23 -9.63 20.21
N PHE A 95 -13.24 -9.68 19.32
CA PHE A 95 -13.33 -10.40 18.06
C PHE A 95 -13.59 -11.90 18.26
N ASN A 96 -12.90 -12.52 19.22
CA ASN A 96 -13.07 -13.92 19.54
C ASN A 96 -14.46 -14.19 20.15
N ALA A 97 -14.96 -13.30 21.01
CA ALA A 97 -16.30 -13.42 21.57
C ALA A 97 -17.40 -13.26 20.50
N ILE A 98 -17.27 -12.30 19.57
CA ILE A 98 -18.20 -12.12 18.44
C ILE A 98 -18.20 -13.36 17.54
N ASN A 99 -17.01 -13.89 17.21
CA ASN A 99 -16.91 -15.09 16.38
C ASN A 99 -17.53 -16.31 17.06
N LYS A 100 -17.36 -16.46 18.38
CA LYS A 100 -17.99 -17.55 19.14
C LYS A 100 -19.51 -17.41 19.14
N SER A 101 -20.05 -16.22 19.43
CA SER A 101 -21.50 -16.01 19.45
C SER A 101 -22.12 -16.28 18.06
N GLN A 102 -21.51 -15.77 16.99
CA GLN A 102 -21.98 -16.02 15.63
C GLN A 102 -21.90 -17.51 15.23
N LYS A 103 -20.87 -18.23 15.67
CA LYS A 103 -20.77 -19.68 15.41
C LYS A 103 -21.88 -20.44 16.14
N VAL A 104 -22.07 -20.19 17.44
CA VAL A 104 -23.12 -20.83 18.23
C VAL A 104 -24.50 -20.55 17.64
N THR A 105 -24.81 -19.31 17.24
CA THR A 105 -26.08 -18.99 16.59
C THR A 105 -26.24 -19.70 15.25
N ASN A 106 -25.20 -19.73 14.42
CA ASN A 106 -25.24 -20.42 13.13
C ASN A 106 -25.39 -21.93 13.29
N ASP A 107 -24.72 -22.53 14.26
CA ASP A 107 -24.82 -23.96 14.56
C ASP A 107 -26.20 -24.32 15.13
N ALA A 108 -26.78 -23.47 15.98
CA ALA A 108 -28.16 -23.60 16.44
C ALA A 108 -29.18 -23.49 15.29
N ILE A 109 -29.00 -22.53 14.37
CA ILE A 109 -29.86 -22.38 13.17
C ILE A 109 -29.76 -23.60 12.25
N LYS A 110 -28.55 -24.14 12.06
CA LYS A 110 -28.33 -25.36 11.27
C LYS A 110 -28.97 -26.59 11.93
N ALA A 111 -28.83 -26.73 13.26
CA ALA A 111 -29.44 -27.82 14.01
C ALA A 111 -30.97 -27.75 14.01
N ALA A 112 -31.54 -26.53 13.96
CA ALA A 112 -32.98 -26.29 13.88
C ALA A 112 -33.58 -26.48 12.46
N GLY A 113 -32.80 -26.97 11.48
CA GLY A 113 -33.32 -27.39 10.18
C GLY A 113 -33.38 -26.32 9.09
N GLY A 114 -32.74 -25.16 9.28
CA GLY A 114 -32.59 -24.12 8.25
C GLY A 114 -33.90 -23.43 7.84
N GLU A 115 -33.96 -22.11 8.06
CA GLU A 115 -35.03 -21.22 7.56
C GLU A 115 -36.40 -21.31 8.25
N THR A 116 -36.46 -21.27 9.59
CA THR A 116 -37.64 -20.64 10.20
C THR A 116 -37.56 -19.13 9.97
N LYS A 117 -38.42 -18.60 9.08
CA LYS A 117 -38.64 -17.15 8.95
C LYS A 117 -39.17 -16.65 10.29
N LEU A 118 -38.25 -16.16 11.13
CA LEU A 118 -38.54 -15.53 12.41
C LEU A 118 -39.45 -14.32 12.17
N SER A 119 -40.55 -14.22 12.92
CA SER A 119 -41.37 -13.01 12.90
C SER A 119 -40.57 -11.82 13.43
N SER A 120 -41.02 -10.58 13.19
CA SER A 120 -40.30 -9.37 13.64
C SER A 120 -40.08 -9.32 15.16
N ARG A 121 -40.91 -10.00 15.96
CA ARG A 121 -40.68 -10.14 17.41
C ARG A 121 -39.60 -11.18 17.70
N ASP A 122 -39.67 -12.33 17.04
CA ASP A 122 -38.71 -13.41 17.26
C ASP A 122 -37.30 -12.99 16.83
N THR A 123 -37.16 -12.14 15.81
CA THR A 123 -35.85 -11.58 15.43
C THR A 123 -35.25 -10.69 16.50
N GLU A 124 -36.06 -9.87 17.18
CA GLU A 124 -35.60 -9.00 18.27
C GLU A 124 -35.25 -9.81 19.52
N ASP A 125 -36.04 -10.84 19.83
CA ASP A 125 -35.77 -11.73 20.96
C ASP A 125 -34.51 -12.57 20.74
N VAL A 126 -34.30 -13.10 19.52
CA VAL A 126 -33.06 -13.79 19.13
C VAL A 126 -31.87 -12.83 19.14
N ALA A 127 -32.05 -11.58 18.70
CA ALA A 127 -31.02 -10.55 18.77
C ALA A 127 -30.65 -10.24 20.24
N ASN A 128 -31.63 -10.13 21.13
CA ASN A 128 -31.40 -9.91 22.56
C ASN A 128 -30.70 -11.11 23.22
N MET A 129 -31.10 -12.35 22.91
CA MET A 129 -30.38 -13.55 23.35
C MET A 129 -28.94 -13.60 22.82
N SER A 130 -28.70 -13.15 21.59
CA SER A 130 -27.34 -13.09 21.01
C SER A 130 -26.45 -12.05 21.69
N LYS A 131 -27.03 -10.96 22.23
CA LYS A 131 -26.31 -9.92 22.99
C LYS A 131 -25.95 -10.42 24.39
N GLU A 132 -26.89 -11.07 25.08
CA GLU A 132 -26.63 -11.63 26.41
C GLU A 132 -25.58 -12.75 26.38
N THR A 133 -25.67 -13.67 25.40
CA THR A 133 -24.66 -14.72 25.20
C THR A 133 -23.29 -14.16 24.82
N PHE A 134 -23.24 -13.08 24.05
CA PHE A 134 -22.00 -12.36 23.77
C PHE A 134 -21.38 -11.76 25.04
N LEU A 135 -22.19 -11.13 25.89
CA LEU A 135 -21.72 -10.56 27.16
C LEU A 135 -21.25 -11.64 28.14
N ASP A 136 -21.87 -12.82 28.13
CA ASP A 136 -21.46 -13.96 28.94
C ASP A 136 -20.06 -14.45 28.55
N PHE A 137 -19.79 -14.62 27.25
CA PHE A 137 -18.44 -14.92 26.75
C PHE A 137 -17.41 -13.84 27.08
N LEU A 138 -17.84 -12.58 27.28
CA LEU A 138 -16.94 -11.47 27.60
C LEU A 138 -16.60 -11.39 29.09
N LYS A 139 -17.57 -11.66 29.97
CA LYS A 139 -17.40 -11.65 31.43
C LYS A 139 -16.47 -12.75 31.92
N GLY A 140 -16.24 -13.76 31.07
CA GLY A 140 -15.40 -14.90 31.35
C GLY A 140 -16.11 -15.85 32.29
N GLU A 141 -16.23 -17.12 31.87
CA GLU A 141 -16.36 -18.21 32.83
C GLU A 141 -15.18 -18.08 33.80
N LYS A 142 -15.47 -17.77 35.07
CA LYS A 142 -14.49 -17.89 36.14
C LYS A 142 -14.20 -19.36 36.40
#